data_AF-Q6MK73-F1
#
_entry.id   AF-Q6MK73-F1
#
_cell.length_a   1.000
_cell.length_b   1.000
_cell.length_c   1.000
_cell.angle_alpha   90.00
_cell.angle_beta   90.00
_cell.angle_gamma   90.00
#
_symmetry.space_group_name_H-M   'P 1'
#
loop_
_entity.id
_entity.type
_entity.pdbx_description
1 polymer ?
#
loop_
_entity_poly.entity_id
_entity_poly.type
_entity_poly.pdbx_seq_one_letter_code
_entity_poly.pdbx_strand_id
1 'polypeptide(L)'
;MARRFHTSKMLIPLLLTLQSLNAYAITDANPQIANKHLMPNAVRVQITQRGMKYFDNRLSDILGNLGVKLDEGYFPAMSYTAEKPINMDDFMDANPEMVKMYQQVRGLLTQWLVGFSMNDHQPTIEIGESGYVAKFSRFGLVTDELLMEALGKRDGAILAIELEVKKLTISTQSVVAWDTQNEFLGKAGFEDVTLQAADEEMPLKIRLPFYLRMNAMGGLEFEALEISNNFDSIPLGLKYGRLIVPQFAVEVNGKKFYVNNAELEKLFQAQAPMILEKVRGSIGDFARTQLPAMLNQKAKEFLGGSLEQVQDMAAPGQEPTDTRPAFKWGLQLQNLNLKKSLNVDLTTYVEDPVNSRSAPVKSHASRGAPTFNAVAQENYDIGLSVDRALINRVLQLAFERRNFEQIKQSDGSVLKLVATPLIDYVKTPAGVAVKPTETFVKLRVSVEIQPGSMFLKKTIVVDFDIIAKLRQLSDKTGMQMLLHSIDTDSLYLDDKYISVAGKLFKGKVREGVKDELKKRSANWATTEESLPGGLPLPPQILGIKLDINRVMMDPNGHLIMYLDYAKTGANK
;
A
#
# COMPACT_ATOMS: atom_id res chain seq x y z
N MET A 1 -4.26 -46.86 -11.13
CA MET A 1 -4.99 -46.20 -10.03
C MET A 1 -4.01 -45.41 -9.19
N ALA A 2 -3.92 -44.11 -9.43
CA ALA A 2 -2.99 -43.21 -8.74
C ALA A 2 -3.68 -42.61 -7.51
N ARG A 3 -3.16 -42.90 -6.31
CA ARG A 3 -3.52 -42.18 -5.08
C ARG A 3 -2.55 -41.01 -4.91
N ARG A 4 -3.09 -39.80 -5.05
CA ARG A 4 -2.42 -38.52 -4.81
C ARG A 4 -1.96 -38.43 -3.36
N PHE A 5 -0.66 -38.24 -3.14
CA PHE A 5 -0.13 -37.78 -1.87
C PHE A 5 -0.43 -36.27 -1.74
N HIS A 6 -1.27 -35.91 -0.78
CA HIS A 6 -1.39 -34.53 -0.31
C HIS A 6 -0.13 -34.19 0.48
N THR A 7 0.80 -33.47 -0.15
CA THR A 7 1.85 -32.75 0.55
C THR A 7 1.21 -31.59 1.31
N SER A 8 1.10 -31.76 2.63
CA SER A 8 0.71 -30.72 3.58
C SER A 8 1.77 -29.62 3.59
N LYS A 9 1.60 -28.64 2.71
CA LYS A 9 2.30 -27.35 2.75
C LYS A 9 1.74 -26.55 3.92
N MET A 10 2.20 -26.83 5.13
CA MET A 10 1.87 -26.05 6.32
C MET A 10 3.06 -25.16 6.70
N LEU A 11 2.72 -24.02 7.31
CA LEU A 11 3.56 -22.85 7.59
C LEU A 11 3.80 -21.96 6.35
N ILE A 12 2.86 -21.01 6.28
CA ILE A 12 3.03 -19.59 5.98
C ILE A 12 2.68 -19.02 4.58
N PRO A 13 1.41 -18.62 4.40
CA PRO A 13 1.02 -17.60 3.43
C PRO A 13 0.75 -16.19 4.03
N LEU A 14 1.13 -15.92 5.29
CA LEU A 14 0.51 -14.84 6.06
C LEU A 14 1.33 -13.56 6.31
N LEU A 15 2.67 -13.57 6.32
CA LEU A 15 3.36 -12.39 6.85
C LEU A 15 3.23 -11.14 5.97
N LEU A 16 3.01 -11.24 4.65
CA LEU A 16 2.86 -10.05 3.80
C LEU A 16 2.14 -10.36 2.47
N THR A 17 1.14 -11.25 2.45
CA THR A 17 0.17 -11.20 1.36
C THR A 17 -0.68 -9.94 1.57
N LEU A 18 -0.21 -8.82 1.01
CA LEU A 18 -1.05 -7.71 0.58
C LEU A 18 -1.99 -8.26 -0.51
N GLN A 19 -2.93 -9.13 -0.12
CA GLN A 19 -3.97 -9.67 -0.96
C GLN A 19 -4.90 -8.53 -1.31
N SER A 20 -4.51 -7.80 -2.36
CA SER A 20 -5.30 -6.76 -3.02
C SER A 20 -5.69 -5.59 -2.13
N LEU A 21 -5.77 -4.41 -2.74
CA LEU A 21 -6.48 -3.27 -2.19
C LEU A 21 -7.98 -3.57 -2.14
N ASN A 22 -8.37 -4.55 -1.34
CA ASN A 22 -9.69 -4.64 -0.77
C ASN A 22 -9.54 -4.11 0.65
N ALA A 23 -9.33 -2.79 0.74
CA ALA A 23 -9.66 -2.00 1.92
C ALA A 23 -11.19 -2.02 2.09
N TYR A 24 -11.77 -3.20 2.26
CA TYR A 24 -12.96 -3.30 3.07
C TYR A 24 -12.46 -3.20 4.49
N ALA A 25 -13.00 -2.24 5.24
CA ALA A 25 -13.00 -2.27 6.68
C ALA A 25 -13.65 -3.59 7.13
N ILE A 26 -12.87 -4.68 7.17
CA ILE A 26 -13.29 -5.94 7.78
C ILE A 26 -12.98 -5.78 9.28
N THR A 27 -13.78 -4.93 9.92
CA THR A 27 -13.98 -4.95 11.37
C THR A 27 -14.82 -6.17 11.80
N ASP A 28 -15.38 -6.94 10.86
CA ASP A 28 -16.27 -8.06 11.16
C ASP A 28 -15.65 -9.41 10.81
N ALA A 29 -15.18 -10.13 11.84
CA ALA A 29 -15.29 -11.58 12.04
C ALA A 29 -14.19 -12.20 12.93
N ASN A 30 -13.19 -11.43 13.38
CA ASN A 30 -12.19 -11.96 14.31
C ASN A 30 -12.62 -11.72 15.76
N PRO A 31 -12.61 -12.74 16.66
CA PRO A 31 -13.01 -12.55 18.06
C PRO A 31 -12.18 -11.42 18.67
N GLN A 32 -12.86 -10.51 19.37
CA GLN A 32 -12.21 -9.35 19.99
C GLN A 32 -11.10 -9.83 20.92
N ILE A 33 -9.86 -9.44 20.59
CA ILE A 33 -8.71 -9.67 21.43
C ILE A 33 -8.84 -8.73 22.63
N ALA A 34 -9.24 -9.27 23.77
CA ALA A 34 -9.56 -8.49 24.96
C ALA A 34 -8.39 -7.63 25.45
N ASN A 35 -7.15 -8.09 25.28
CA ASN A 35 -5.92 -7.35 25.61
C ASN A 35 -4.88 -7.53 24.50
N LYS A 36 -4.56 -6.45 23.78
CA LYS A 36 -3.49 -6.43 22.78
C LYS A 36 -2.19 -5.97 23.43
N HIS A 37 -1.20 -6.85 23.51
CA HIS A 37 0.13 -6.50 23.99
C HIS A 37 0.99 -5.99 22.84
N LEU A 38 0.86 -4.69 22.59
CA LEU A 38 1.53 -4.00 21.49
C LEU A 38 3.06 -3.98 21.67
N MET A 39 3.77 -4.38 20.61
CA MET A 39 5.22 -4.28 20.44
C MET A 39 5.51 -3.15 19.45
N PRO A 40 5.90 -1.95 19.94
CA PRO A 40 6.13 -0.79 19.07
C PRO A 40 7.37 -0.98 18.21
N ASN A 41 7.33 -0.46 16.98
CA ASN A 41 8.39 -0.51 15.97
C ASN A 41 8.91 -1.92 15.69
N ALA A 42 8.09 -2.94 15.90
CA ALA A 42 8.49 -4.33 15.74
C ALA A 42 8.65 -4.72 14.27
N VAL A 43 8.04 -3.98 13.34
CA VAL A 43 8.34 -4.08 11.91
C VAL A 43 8.57 -2.68 11.34
N ARG A 44 9.61 -2.53 10.53
CA ARG A 44 9.89 -1.29 9.79
C ARG A 44 10.10 -1.60 8.30
N VAL A 45 9.43 -0.85 7.45
CA VAL A 45 9.62 -0.86 6.00
C VAL A 45 10.26 0.46 5.59
N GLN A 46 11.43 0.39 4.96
CA GLN A 46 12.12 1.53 4.36
C GLN A 46 12.06 1.38 2.83
N ILE A 47 11.39 2.30 2.15
CA ILE A 47 11.41 2.37 0.69
C ILE A 47 12.49 3.39 0.31
N THR A 48 13.55 2.94 -0.36
CA THR A 48 14.70 3.78 -0.73
C THR A 48 14.33 4.75 -1.86
N GLN A 49 15.19 5.72 -2.17
CA GLN A 49 15.01 6.55 -3.37
C GLN A 49 14.88 5.72 -4.65
N ARG A 50 15.66 4.64 -4.76
CA ARG A 50 15.57 3.71 -5.89
C ARG A 50 14.20 3.01 -5.89
N GLY A 51 13.73 2.55 -4.73
CA GLY A 51 12.41 1.94 -4.59
C GLY A 51 11.27 2.91 -4.90
N MET A 52 11.37 4.18 -4.51
CA MET A 52 10.36 5.20 -4.81
C MET A 52 10.30 5.51 -6.32
N LYS A 53 11.45 5.55 -7.01
CA LYS A 53 11.52 5.72 -8.48
C LYS A 53 10.82 4.61 -9.27
N TYR A 54 10.60 3.43 -8.68
CA TYR A 54 9.83 2.38 -9.33
C TYR A 54 8.38 2.82 -9.60
N PHE A 55 7.74 3.45 -8.61
CA PHE A 55 6.35 3.93 -8.72
C PHE A 55 6.21 5.19 -9.58
N ASP A 56 7.25 6.03 -9.63
CA ASP A 56 7.33 7.17 -10.54
C ASP A 56 7.17 6.73 -12.01
N ASN A 57 7.81 5.60 -12.38
CA ASN A 57 7.87 5.17 -13.79
C ASN A 57 6.85 4.08 -14.16
N ARG A 58 6.17 3.46 -13.18
CA ARG A 58 5.34 2.25 -13.42
C ARG A 58 3.96 2.28 -12.77
N LEU A 59 3.47 3.43 -12.28
CA LEU A 59 2.16 3.48 -11.65
C LEU A 59 1.04 2.98 -12.59
N SER A 60 1.10 3.36 -13.87
CA SER A 60 0.15 2.86 -14.89
C SER A 60 0.19 1.32 -15.00
N ASP A 61 1.37 0.72 -15.15
CA ASP A 61 1.53 -0.75 -15.23
C ASP A 61 0.97 -1.44 -13.97
N ILE A 62 1.22 -0.86 -12.79
CA ILE A 62 0.76 -1.40 -11.51
C ILE A 62 -0.77 -1.37 -11.44
N LEU A 63 -1.39 -0.26 -11.81
CA LEU A 63 -2.84 -0.12 -11.85
C LEU A 63 -3.49 -1.02 -12.92
N GLY A 64 -2.83 -1.17 -14.08
CA GLY A 64 -3.23 -2.10 -15.13
C GLY A 64 -3.24 -3.56 -14.65
N ASN A 65 -2.24 -3.98 -13.88
CA ASN A 65 -2.22 -5.29 -13.24
C ASN A 65 -3.35 -5.49 -12.21
N LEU A 66 -3.91 -4.40 -11.69
CA LEU A 66 -5.08 -4.41 -10.80
C LEU A 66 -6.41 -4.27 -11.56
N GLY A 67 -6.38 -4.30 -12.90
CA GLY A 67 -7.57 -4.21 -13.75
C GLY A 67 -8.05 -2.79 -14.03
N VAL A 68 -7.25 -1.77 -13.69
CA VAL A 68 -7.58 -0.36 -13.95
C VAL A 68 -6.89 0.09 -15.23
N LYS A 69 -7.67 0.39 -16.27
CA LYS A 69 -7.20 1.02 -17.50
C LYS A 69 -7.71 2.46 -17.53
N LEU A 70 -6.79 3.42 -17.65
CA LEU A 70 -7.10 4.85 -17.68
C LEU A 70 -6.98 5.47 -19.08
N ASP A 71 -6.53 4.71 -20.07
CA ASP A 71 -6.34 5.21 -21.44
C ASP A 71 -7.67 5.44 -22.16
N GLU A 72 -8.74 4.81 -21.70
CA GLU A 72 -10.07 4.95 -22.25
C GLU A 72 -11.12 4.83 -21.15
N GLY A 73 -12.25 5.51 -21.34
CA GLY A 73 -13.40 5.34 -20.47
C GLY A 73 -14.68 5.85 -21.10
N TYR A 74 -15.79 5.42 -20.50
CA TYR A 74 -17.14 5.69 -20.98
C TYR A 74 -17.94 6.37 -19.87
N PHE A 75 -18.75 7.34 -20.25
CA PHE A 75 -19.70 8.03 -19.39
C PHE A 75 -21.12 7.84 -19.98
N PRO A 76 -22.09 7.44 -19.15
CA PRO A 76 -23.48 7.39 -19.59
C PRO A 76 -23.97 8.79 -19.96
N ALA A 77 -25.05 8.85 -20.74
CA ALA A 77 -25.71 10.11 -21.06
C ALA A 77 -26.10 10.86 -19.78
N MET A 78 -25.91 12.18 -19.79
CA MET A 78 -26.16 13.08 -18.66
C MET A 78 -27.18 14.13 -19.05
N SER A 79 -28.06 14.49 -18.12
CA SER A 79 -28.99 15.61 -18.29
C SER A 79 -28.92 16.50 -17.05
N TYR A 80 -28.88 17.80 -17.29
CA TYR A 80 -28.89 18.83 -16.27
C TYR A 80 -29.99 19.84 -16.61
N THR A 81 -30.90 20.07 -15.68
CA THR A 81 -31.89 21.15 -15.74
C THR A 81 -31.59 22.15 -14.64
N ALA A 82 -31.58 23.43 -14.97
CA ALA A 82 -31.42 24.48 -13.97
C ALA A 82 -32.51 24.37 -12.90
N GLU A 83 -32.11 24.27 -11.63
CA GLU A 83 -33.04 24.08 -10.51
C GLU A 83 -34.03 25.25 -10.36
N LYS A 84 -33.60 26.45 -10.74
CA LYS A 84 -34.41 27.68 -10.70
C LYS A 84 -34.32 28.42 -12.04
N PRO A 85 -35.36 29.19 -12.41
CA PRO A 85 -35.30 30.10 -13.55
C PRO A 85 -34.15 31.09 -13.37
N ILE A 86 -33.47 31.36 -14.47
CA ILE A 86 -32.30 32.23 -14.57
C ILE A 86 -32.80 33.62 -14.98
N ASN A 87 -32.47 34.63 -14.17
CA ASN A 87 -32.64 36.01 -14.57
C ASN A 87 -31.41 36.48 -15.35
N MET A 88 -31.60 36.95 -16.58
CA MET A 88 -30.50 37.41 -17.43
C MET A 88 -29.84 38.69 -16.89
N ASP A 89 -30.54 39.46 -16.06
CA ASP A 89 -29.99 40.67 -15.44
C ASP A 89 -28.87 40.34 -14.43
N ASP A 90 -28.88 39.15 -13.85
CA ASP A 90 -27.83 38.68 -12.92
C ASP A 90 -26.47 38.53 -13.62
N PHE A 91 -26.44 38.51 -14.96
CA PHE A 91 -25.23 38.39 -15.77
C PHE A 91 -24.75 39.73 -16.35
N MET A 92 -25.39 40.86 -16.00
CA MET A 92 -25.07 42.17 -16.55
C MET A 92 -23.61 42.57 -16.31
N ASP A 93 -23.08 42.27 -15.12
CA ASP A 93 -21.69 42.60 -14.75
C ASP A 93 -20.67 41.78 -15.55
N ALA A 94 -21.01 40.52 -15.87
CA ALA A 94 -20.13 39.59 -16.55
C ALA A 94 -20.22 39.67 -18.08
N ASN A 95 -21.39 40.02 -18.64
CA ASN A 95 -21.64 40.03 -20.09
C ASN A 95 -22.61 41.17 -20.51
N PRO A 96 -22.26 42.45 -20.30
CA PRO A 96 -23.21 43.57 -20.42
C PRO A 96 -23.79 43.75 -21.82
N GLU A 97 -23.02 43.50 -22.88
CA GLU A 97 -23.50 43.62 -24.26
C GLU A 97 -24.51 42.54 -24.63
N MET A 98 -24.27 41.30 -24.20
CA MET A 98 -25.18 40.17 -24.43
C MET A 98 -26.51 40.36 -23.70
N VAL A 99 -26.47 40.83 -22.44
CA VAL A 99 -27.69 41.10 -21.66
C VAL A 99 -28.47 42.26 -22.28
N LYS A 100 -27.81 43.35 -22.72
CA LYS A 100 -28.48 44.45 -23.44
C LYS A 100 -29.12 43.97 -24.74
N MET A 101 -28.42 43.19 -25.54
CA MET A 101 -28.96 42.64 -26.79
C MET A 101 -30.16 41.74 -26.51
N TYR A 102 -30.09 40.88 -25.49
CA TYR A 102 -31.19 40.04 -25.06
C TYR A 102 -32.42 40.87 -24.65
N GLN A 103 -32.24 41.90 -23.81
CA GLN A 103 -33.31 42.79 -23.40
C GLN A 103 -33.96 43.51 -24.60
N GLN A 104 -33.16 43.95 -25.57
CA GLN A 104 -33.66 44.55 -26.81
C GLN A 104 -34.48 43.55 -27.63
N VAL A 105 -33.99 42.33 -27.83
CA VAL A 105 -34.71 41.27 -28.55
C VAL A 105 -36.01 40.90 -27.83
N ARG A 106 -35.97 40.73 -26.50
CA ARG A 106 -37.16 40.47 -25.67
C ARG A 106 -38.19 41.59 -25.84
N GLY A 107 -37.75 42.86 -25.75
CA GLY A 107 -38.60 44.03 -25.94
C GLY A 107 -39.26 44.09 -27.33
N LEU A 108 -38.48 43.84 -28.39
CA LEU A 108 -38.99 43.81 -29.76
C LEU A 108 -40.01 42.69 -29.96
N LEU A 109 -39.72 41.48 -29.47
CA LEU A 109 -40.64 40.34 -29.58
C LEU A 109 -41.95 40.60 -28.84
N THR A 110 -41.90 41.14 -27.61
CA THR A 110 -43.09 41.49 -26.83
C THR A 110 -43.89 42.63 -27.49
N GLN A 111 -43.23 43.59 -28.13
CA GLN A 111 -43.91 44.70 -28.80
C GLN A 111 -44.56 44.28 -30.12
N TRP A 112 -43.90 43.43 -30.91
CA TRP A 112 -44.33 43.09 -32.27
C TRP A 112 -45.29 41.89 -32.31
N LEU A 113 -45.20 40.97 -31.35
CA LEU A 113 -46.04 39.78 -31.26
C LEU A 113 -47.08 39.98 -30.15
N VAL A 114 -48.25 40.52 -30.51
CA VAL A 114 -49.34 40.76 -29.54
C VAL A 114 -49.73 39.45 -28.85
N GLY A 115 -49.59 39.42 -27.52
CA GLY A 115 -49.86 38.24 -26.68
C GLY A 115 -48.63 37.35 -26.42
N PHE A 116 -47.45 37.71 -26.92
CA PHE A 116 -46.20 37.00 -26.65
C PHE A 116 -45.55 37.47 -25.34
N SER A 117 -45.27 36.53 -24.44
CA SER A 117 -44.47 36.75 -23.24
C SER A 117 -43.33 35.74 -23.19
N MET A 118 -42.10 36.24 -23.07
CA MET A 118 -40.93 35.41 -22.79
C MET A 118 -40.79 35.26 -21.27
N ASN A 119 -40.86 34.02 -20.78
CA ASN A 119 -40.67 33.67 -19.38
C ASN A 119 -39.18 33.73 -19.03
N ASP A 120 -38.88 33.78 -17.73
CA ASP A 120 -37.50 33.64 -17.27
C ASP A 120 -36.95 32.26 -17.66
N HIS A 121 -35.68 32.21 -18.04
CA HIS A 121 -35.13 31.03 -18.72
C HIS A 121 -34.90 29.87 -17.76
N GLN A 122 -35.35 28.67 -18.09
CA GLN A 122 -34.99 27.45 -17.34
C GLN A 122 -34.31 26.44 -18.26
N PRO A 123 -33.01 26.62 -18.54
CA PRO A 123 -32.31 25.79 -19.51
C PRO A 123 -32.14 24.36 -18.99
N THR A 124 -32.29 23.41 -19.91
CA THR A 124 -31.89 22.02 -19.78
C THR A 124 -30.81 21.73 -20.81
N ILE A 125 -29.77 21.03 -20.38
CA ILE A 125 -28.65 20.57 -21.21
C ILE A 125 -28.61 19.05 -21.11
N GLU A 126 -28.57 18.39 -22.25
CA GLU A 126 -28.38 16.94 -22.39
C GLU A 126 -27.07 16.70 -23.12
N ILE A 127 -26.24 15.84 -22.54
CA ILE A 127 -25.01 15.34 -23.12
C ILE A 127 -25.23 13.86 -23.36
N GLY A 128 -25.12 13.44 -24.63
CA GLY A 128 -25.27 12.04 -25.02
C GLY A 128 -24.20 11.15 -24.41
N GLU A 129 -24.26 9.85 -24.72
CA GLU A 129 -23.22 8.92 -24.30
C GLU A 129 -21.84 9.42 -24.74
N SER A 130 -20.90 9.40 -23.80
CA SER A 130 -19.61 10.03 -23.99
C SER A 130 -18.49 9.04 -23.72
N GLY A 131 -17.36 9.24 -24.36
CA GLY A 131 -16.15 8.47 -24.11
C GLY A 131 -14.92 9.37 -24.18
N TYR A 132 -13.85 8.92 -23.55
CA TYR A 132 -12.55 9.56 -23.69
C TYR A 132 -11.47 8.56 -24.10
N VAL A 133 -10.45 9.09 -24.77
CA VAL A 133 -9.19 8.41 -25.07
C VAL A 133 -8.06 9.33 -24.66
N ALA A 134 -7.17 8.85 -23.78
CA ALA A 134 -6.02 9.56 -23.26
C ALA A 134 -4.72 8.81 -23.60
N LYS A 135 -3.72 9.54 -24.10
CA LYS A 135 -2.36 9.03 -24.33
C LYS A 135 -1.41 9.63 -23.29
N PHE A 136 -1.13 8.86 -22.24
CA PHE A 136 -0.19 9.27 -21.20
C PHE A 136 1.26 9.15 -21.68
N SER A 137 2.08 10.17 -21.46
CA SER A 137 3.55 10.07 -21.50
C SER A 137 4.15 9.85 -20.12
N ARG A 138 3.45 10.26 -19.06
CA ARG A 138 3.83 10.04 -17.67
C ARG A 138 2.56 9.77 -16.86
N PHE A 139 2.63 8.73 -16.04
CA PHE A 139 1.68 8.51 -14.97
C PHE A 139 2.45 7.86 -13.82
N GLY A 140 2.79 8.66 -12.82
CA GLY A 140 3.72 8.29 -11.76
C GLY A 140 3.24 8.72 -10.38
N LEU A 141 3.69 8.00 -9.36
CA LEU A 141 3.60 8.42 -7.97
C LEU A 141 4.98 8.86 -7.51
N VAL A 142 5.12 10.14 -7.18
CA VAL A 142 6.38 10.72 -6.68
C VAL A 142 6.26 11.11 -5.22
N THR A 143 7.39 11.19 -4.53
CA THR A 143 7.48 11.70 -3.16
C THR A 143 8.07 13.10 -3.18
N ASP A 144 7.62 13.99 -2.30
CA ASP A 144 7.96 15.41 -2.35
C ASP A 144 8.46 15.95 -1.00
N GLU A 145 9.75 15.71 -0.72
CA GLU A 145 10.43 16.19 0.49
C GLU A 145 10.54 17.73 0.51
N LEU A 146 10.74 18.36 -0.64
CA LEU A 146 10.86 19.82 -0.75
C LEU A 146 9.54 20.52 -0.41
N LEU A 147 8.41 20.00 -0.90
CA LEU A 147 7.10 20.53 -0.53
C LEU A 147 6.77 20.28 0.95
N MET A 148 7.24 19.16 1.52
CA MET A 148 7.13 18.93 2.97
C MET A 148 7.84 20.01 3.78
N GLU A 149 9.08 20.34 3.41
CA GLU A 149 9.85 21.40 4.04
C GLU A 149 9.19 22.78 3.87
N ALA A 150 8.72 23.09 2.66
CA ALA A 150 8.06 24.35 2.34
C ALA A 150 6.76 24.56 3.12
N LEU A 151 5.99 23.49 3.35
CA LEU A 151 4.75 23.52 4.15
C LEU A 151 4.98 23.34 5.66
N GLY A 152 6.24 23.18 6.09
CA GLY A 152 6.59 23.00 7.51
C GLY A 152 6.10 21.69 8.12
N LYS A 153 5.80 20.67 7.31
CA LYS A 153 5.33 19.35 7.78
C LYS A 153 6.54 18.54 8.26
N ARG A 154 6.55 18.13 9.54
CA ARG A 154 7.70 17.46 10.19
C ARG A 154 7.57 15.93 10.26
N ASP A 155 6.36 15.44 10.08
CA ASP A 155 5.94 14.04 10.13
C ASP A 155 5.04 13.73 8.93
N GLY A 156 4.80 12.44 8.66
CA GLY A 156 4.04 11.99 7.50
C GLY A 156 4.85 11.94 6.21
N ALA A 157 4.15 11.95 5.09
CA ALA A 157 4.72 11.94 3.76
C ALA A 157 3.84 12.75 2.80
N ILE A 158 4.45 13.60 1.98
CA ILE A 158 3.77 14.14 0.79
C ILE A 158 4.11 13.26 -0.41
N LEU A 159 3.08 12.77 -1.04
CA LEU A 159 3.14 12.07 -2.31
C LEU A 159 2.40 12.90 -3.37
N ALA A 160 2.76 12.76 -4.63
CA ALA A 160 2.03 13.39 -5.72
C ALA A 160 1.80 12.40 -6.86
N ILE A 161 0.56 12.38 -7.36
CA ILE A 161 0.26 11.75 -8.63
C ILE A 161 0.61 12.76 -9.72
N GLU A 162 1.53 12.40 -10.60
CA GLU A 162 1.91 13.20 -11.76
C GLU A 162 1.41 12.54 -13.03
N LEU A 163 0.61 13.30 -13.77
CA LEU A 163 0.01 12.91 -15.04
C LEU A 163 0.53 13.85 -16.12
N GLU A 164 1.03 13.27 -17.20
CA GLU A 164 1.32 13.99 -18.43
C GLU A 164 0.58 13.29 -19.57
N VAL A 165 -0.34 14.02 -20.20
CA VAL A 165 -1.21 13.53 -21.28
C VAL A 165 -0.85 14.26 -22.57
N LYS A 166 -0.30 13.54 -23.52
CA LYS A 166 0.08 14.07 -24.84
C LYS A 166 -1.10 14.24 -25.78
N LYS A 167 -2.19 13.54 -25.53
CA LYS A 167 -3.41 13.65 -26.31
C LYS A 167 -4.59 13.20 -25.48
N LEU A 168 -5.57 14.07 -25.30
CA LEU A 168 -6.86 13.76 -24.71
C LEU A 168 -7.93 14.04 -25.75
N THR A 169 -8.72 13.03 -26.09
CA THR A 169 -9.88 13.19 -26.97
C THR A 169 -11.11 12.77 -26.18
N ILE A 170 -12.10 13.66 -26.09
CA ILE A 170 -13.40 13.39 -25.48
C ILE A 170 -14.42 13.47 -26.62
N SER A 171 -15.22 12.43 -26.79
CA SER A 171 -16.24 12.36 -27.84
C SER A 171 -17.60 12.09 -27.21
N THR A 172 -18.64 12.74 -27.69
CA THR A 172 -20.02 12.52 -27.27
C THR A 172 -20.94 12.53 -28.47
N GLN A 173 -22.01 11.72 -28.40
CA GLN A 173 -23.01 11.63 -29.47
C GLN A 173 -23.69 12.97 -29.73
N SER A 174 -23.97 13.74 -28.68
CA SER A 174 -24.61 15.04 -28.81
C SER A 174 -24.44 15.91 -27.57
N VAL A 175 -24.53 17.22 -27.77
CA VAL A 175 -24.71 18.20 -26.69
C VAL A 175 -25.85 19.10 -27.10
N VAL A 176 -27.00 18.99 -26.42
CA VAL A 176 -28.24 19.67 -26.80
C VAL A 176 -28.76 20.46 -25.62
N ALA A 177 -29.06 21.74 -25.84
CA ALA A 177 -29.69 22.61 -24.87
C ALA A 177 -31.07 23.06 -25.36
N TRP A 178 -32.01 23.21 -24.42
CA TRP A 178 -33.33 23.78 -24.68
C TRP A 178 -33.87 24.45 -23.41
N ASP A 179 -34.91 25.26 -23.55
CA ASP A 179 -35.56 25.92 -22.41
C ASP A 179 -36.93 25.29 -22.15
N THR A 180 -37.16 24.84 -20.92
CA THR A 180 -38.43 24.21 -20.53
C THR A 180 -39.57 25.21 -20.30
N GLN A 181 -39.26 26.49 -20.07
CA GLN A 181 -40.26 27.56 -19.91
C GLN A 181 -40.52 28.35 -21.19
N ASN A 182 -39.61 28.24 -22.16
CA ASN A 182 -39.68 28.93 -23.45
C ASN A 182 -39.52 27.92 -24.60
N GLU A 183 -40.37 26.88 -24.64
CA GLU A 183 -40.26 25.76 -25.60
C GLU A 183 -40.24 26.21 -27.08
N PHE A 184 -40.86 27.36 -27.39
CA PHE A 184 -40.87 27.92 -28.75
C PHE A 184 -39.47 28.29 -29.27
N LEU A 185 -38.47 28.44 -28.40
CA LEU A 185 -37.07 28.64 -28.78
C LEU A 185 -36.46 27.38 -29.39
N GLY A 186 -37.09 26.22 -29.20
CA GLY A 186 -36.62 24.94 -29.69
C GLY A 186 -35.34 24.46 -29.01
N LYS A 187 -34.68 23.49 -29.65
CA LYS A 187 -33.40 22.93 -29.19
C LYS A 187 -32.25 23.49 -30.01
N ALA A 188 -31.13 23.77 -29.36
CA ALA A 188 -29.88 24.18 -29.99
C ALA A 188 -28.73 23.32 -29.47
N GLY A 189 -27.75 23.00 -30.31
CA GLY A 189 -26.67 22.11 -29.90
C GLY A 189 -25.88 21.52 -31.04
N PHE A 190 -25.29 20.35 -30.80
CA PHE A 190 -24.39 19.67 -31.72
C PHE A 190 -24.60 18.16 -31.69
N GLU A 191 -24.38 17.53 -32.84
CA GLU A 191 -24.21 16.08 -32.98
C GLU A 191 -22.73 15.76 -33.26
N ASP A 192 -22.29 14.57 -32.83
CA ASP A 192 -20.95 14.02 -33.02
C ASP A 192 -19.84 14.96 -32.53
N VAL A 193 -19.95 15.43 -31.29
CA VAL A 193 -19.01 16.38 -30.70
C VAL A 193 -17.73 15.69 -30.30
N THR A 194 -16.61 16.26 -30.69
CA THR A 194 -15.28 15.83 -30.28
C THR A 194 -14.48 17.03 -29.77
N LEU A 195 -14.02 16.94 -28.53
CA LEU A 195 -13.09 17.86 -27.91
C LEU A 195 -11.70 17.23 -27.85
N GLN A 196 -10.71 17.93 -28.38
CA GLN A 196 -9.31 17.52 -28.37
C GLN A 196 -8.52 18.50 -27.51
N ALA A 197 -7.78 17.97 -26.55
CA ALA A 197 -6.91 18.73 -25.67
C ALA A 197 -5.51 18.10 -25.68
N ALA A 198 -4.49 18.96 -25.57
CA ALA A 198 -3.08 18.61 -25.58
C ALA A 198 -2.57 17.98 -26.90
N ASP A 199 -1.29 18.20 -27.15
CA ASP A 199 -0.55 17.58 -28.25
C ASP A 199 0.87 17.18 -27.77
N GLU A 200 1.70 16.67 -28.70
CA GLU A 200 3.07 16.25 -28.38
C GLU A 200 3.97 17.43 -27.96
N GLU A 201 3.68 18.67 -28.37
CA GLU A 201 4.46 19.88 -28.06
C GLU A 201 4.00 20.55 -26.76
N MET A 202 2.69 20.54 -26.49
CA MET A 202 2.06 21.07 -25.28
C MET A 202 1.20 20.00 -24.60
N PRO A 203 1.83 19.06 -23.85
CA PRO A 203 1.09 18.06 -23.10
C PRO A 203 0.36 18.66 -21.91
N LEU A 204 -0.82 18.12 -21.60
CA LEU A 204 -1.54 18.43 -20.37
C LEU A 204 -0.78 17.84 -19.19
N LYS A 205 -0.44 18.68 -18.23
CA LYS A 205 0.28 18.33 -17.01
C LYS A 205 -0.63 18.55 -15.82
N ILE A 206 -0.80 17.52 -15.01
CA ILE A 206 -1.55 17.59 -13.75
C ILE A 206 -0.66 16.96 -12.68
N ARG A 207 -0.42 17.71 -11.61
CA ARG A 207 0.22 17.21 -10.40
C ARG A 207 -0.76 17.37 -9.25
N LEU A 208 -1.13 16.24 -8.68
CA LEU A 208 -2.04 16.10 -7.55
C LEU A 208 -1.22 15.72 -6.31
N PRO A 209 -0.70 16.70 -5.55
CA PRO A 209 -0.05 16.41 -4.28
C PRO A 209 -1.07 16.09 -3.19
N PHE A 210 -0.72 15.17 -2.31
CA PHE A 210 -1.49 14.84 -1.12
C PHE A 210 -0.57 14.45 0.02
N TYR A 211 -0.97 14.84 1.21
CA TYR A 211 -0.28 14.58 2.45
C TYR A 211 -0.92 13.41 3.18
N LEU A 212 -0.07 12.47 3.61
CA LEU A 212 -0.42 11.31 4.39
C LEU A 212 0.24 11.40 5.76
N ARG A 213 -0.52 11.19 6.84
CA ARG A 213 0.04 11.05 8.18
C ARG A 213 -0.77 10.09 9.02
N MET A 214 -0.22 9.67 10.15
CA MET A 214 -0.99 8.95 11.14
C MET A 214 -1.81 9.93 12.00
N ASN A 215 -3.07 9.62 12.26
CA ASN A 215 -3.91 10.35 13.20
C ASN A 215 -3.74 9.83 14.65
N ALA A 216 -4.33 10.54 15.62
CA ALA A 216 -4.24 10.18 17.04
C ALA A 216 -4.89 8.82 17.39
N MET A 217 -5.76 8.29 16.52
CA MET A 217 -6.45 7.00 16.71
C MET A 217 -5.71 5.84 16.01
N GLY A 218 -4.53 6.07 15.42
CA GLY A 218 -3.78 5.06 14.68
C GLY A 218 -4.36 4.73 13.29
N GLY A 219 -5.19 5.62 12.74
CA GLY A 219 -5.64 5.60 11.35
C GLY A 219 -4.77 6.46 10.46
N LEU A 220 -4.96 6.34 9.13
CA LEU A 220 -4.29 7.19 8.15
C LEU A 220 -5.16 8.42 7.87
N GLU A 221 -4.58 9.60 8.03
CA GLU A 221 -5.16 10.86 7.60
C GLU A 221 -4.62 11.23 6.23
N PHE A 222 -5.53 11.69 5.37
CA PHE A 222 -5.26 12.14 4.02
C PHE A 222 -5.70 13.58 3.87
N GLU A 223 -4.84 14.39 3.26
CA GLU A 223 -5.10 15.78 2.92
C GLU A 223 -4.63 16.01 1.47
N ALA A 224 -5.56 16.15 0.53
CA ALA A 224 -5.26 16.65 -0.81
C ALA A 224 -4.79 18.10 -0.69
N LEU A 225 -3.61 18.37 -1.27
CA LEU A 225 -2.98 19.68 -1.30
C LEU A 225 -3.34 20.42 -2.60
N GLU A 226 -2.84 21.64 -2.76
CA GLU A 226 -3.11 22.46 -3.94
C GLU A 226 -2.65 21.77 -5.23
N ILE A 227 -3.56 21.68 -6.20
CA ILE A 227 -3.32 21.02 -7.48
C ILE A 227 -2.67 22.00 -8.44
N SER A 228 -1.50 21.65 -8.97
CA SER A 228 -0.88 22.39 -10.06
C SER A 228 -1.20 21.73 -11.40
N ASN A 229 -1.67 22.52 -12.36
CA ASN A 229 -1.99 22.07 -13.71
C ASN A 229 -1.72 23.18 -14.72
N ASN A 230 -1.77 22.85 -16.01
CA ASN A 230 -1.60 23.83 -17.09
C ASN A 230 -2.84 23.99 -17.98
N PHE A 231 -4.05 23.66 -17.48
CA PHE A 231 -5.29 23.70 -18.27
C PHE A 231 -5.49 25.03 -18.98
N ASP A 232 -5.19 26.15 -18.31
CA ASP A 232 -5.35 27.52 -18.84
C ASP A 232 -4.54 27.76 -20.14
N SER A 233 -3.42 27.06 -20.31
CA SER A 233 -2.52 27.19 -21.46
C SER A 233 -2.71 26.15 -22.56
N ILE A 234 -3.49 25.08 -22.31
CA ILE A 234 -3.64 23.99 -23.28
C ILE A 234 -4.61 24.38 -24.41
N PRO A 235 -4.22 24.23 -25.68
CA PRO A 235 -5.14 24.45 -26.79
C PRO A 235 -6.26 23.41 -26.74
N LEU A 236 -7.50 23.88 -26.86
CA LEU A 236 -8.69 23.05 -26.99
C LEU A 236 -9.22 23.17 -28.42
N GLY A 237 -9.36 22.04 -29.10
CA GLY A 237 -10.01 21.94 -30.40
C GLY A 237 -11.42 21.38 -30.25
N LEU A 238 -12.42 22.07 -30.79
CA LEU A 238 -13.79 21.58 -30.92
C LEU A 238 -14.04 21.15 -32.36
N LYS A 239 -14.57 19.94 -32.54
CA LYS A 239 -15.13 19.44 -33.80
C LYS A 239 -16.53 18.93 -33.54
N TYR A 240 -17.44 19.12 -34.48
CA TYR A 240 -18.79 18.57 -34.43
C TYR A 240 -19.22 18.17 -35.85
N GLY A 241 -20.11 17.19 -35.96
CA GLY A 241 -20.63 16.72 -37.24
C GLY A 241 -21.73 17.64 -37.78
N ARG A 242 -22.71 17.97 -36.94
CA ARG A 242 -23.87 18.79 -37.33
C ARG A 242 -24.25 19.77 -36.24
N LEU A 243 -24.55 21.02 -36.65
CA LEU A 243 -25.16 22.02 -35.79
C LEU A 243 -26.69 21.80 -35.72
N ILE A 244 -27.22 21.66 -34.51
CA ILE A 244 -28.65 21.66 -34.22
C ILE A 244 -29.06 23.10 -33.96
N VAL A 245 -29.91 23.65 -34.81
CA VAL A 245 -30.51 24.98 -34.60
C VAL A 245 -32.03 24.89 -34.76
N PRO A 246 -32.77 25.68 -33.96
CA PRO A 246 -34.21 25.83 -34.15
C PRO A 246 -34.53 26.46 -35.51
N GLN A 247 -35.58 25.95 -36.16
CA GLN A 247 -36.06 26.50 -37.42
C GLN A 247 -37.10 27.58 -37.16
N PHE A 248 -36.74 28.83 -37.45
CA PHE A 248 -37.70 29.93 -37.44
C PHE A 248 -38.05 30.35 -38.87
N ALA A 249 -39.33 30.63 -39.09
CA ALA A 249 -39.83 31.22 -40.31
C ALA A 249 -40.70 32.42 -39.97
N VAL A 250 -40.39 33.57 -40.56
CA VAL A 250 -41.27 34.73 -40.52
C VAL A 250 -42.17 34.69 -41.75
N GLU A 251 -43.47 34.66 -41.54
CA GLU A 251 -44.44 34.73 -42.63
C GLU A 251 -44.95 36.16 -42.80
N VAL A 252 -44.68 36.77 -43.97
CA VAL A 252 -45.17 38.11 -44.32
C VAL A 252 -46.00 37.99 -45.59
N ASN A 253 -47.28 38.34 -45.51
CA ASN A 253 -48.21 38.28 -46.66
C ASN A 253 -48.20 36.92 -47.38
N GLY A 254 -48.17 35.80 -46.63
CA GLY A 254 -48.17 34.44 -47.17
C GLY A 254 -46.81 33.93 -47.67
N LYS A 255 -45.74 34.74 -47.60
CA LYS A 255 -44.37 34.32 -47.93
C LYS A 255 -43.57 34.01 -46.68
N LYS A 256 -43.02 32.80 -46.61
CA LYS A 256 -42.16 32.34 -45.50
C LYS A 256 -40.71 32.67 -45.77
N PHE A 257 -40.09 33.36 -44.82
CA PHE A 257 -38.66 33.67 -44.80
C PHE A 257 -38.02 32.88 -43.68
N TYR A 258 -37.19 31.90 -44.03
CA TYR A 258 -36.49 31.05 -43.07
C TYR A 258 -35.20 31.71 -42.60
N VAL A 259 -34.84 31.46 -41.35
CA VAL A 259 -33.52 31.85 -40.83
C VAL A 259 -32.41 31.15 -41.63
N ASN A 260 -31.35 31.90 -41.93
CA ASN A 260 -30.21 31.39 -42.69
C ASN A 260 -29.27 30.59 -41.77
N ASN A 261 -29.39 29.27 -41.81
CA ASN A 261 -28.56 28.36 -41.01
C ASN A 261 -27.05 28.51 -41.28
N ALA A 262 -26.65 28.87 -42.51
CA ALA A 262 -25.24 29.06 -42.83
C ALA A 262 -24.64 30.29 -42.13
N GLU A 263 -25.43 31.35 -41.93
CA GLU A 263 -24.98 32.53 -41.19
C GLU A 263 -24.93 32.25 -39.68
N LEU A 264 -25.88 31.45 -39.15
CA LEU A 264 -25.83 30.99 -37.76
C LEU A 264 -24.58 30.16 -37.47
N GLU A 265 -24.21 29.26 -38.38
CA GLU A 265 -23.00 28.46 -38.24
C GLU A 265 -21.73 29.32 -38.26
N LYS A 266 -21.66 30.32 -39.14
CA LYS A 266 -20.56 31.28 -39.17
C LYS A 266 -20.45 32.10 -37.89
N LEU A 267 -21.58 32.58 -37.36
CA LEU A 267 -21.62 33.29 -36.07
C LEU A 267 -21.19 32.38 -34.92
N PHE A 268 -21.59 31.11 -34.93
CA PHE A 268 -21.16 30.15 -33.92
C PHE A 268 -19.65 29.91 -33.98
N GLN A 269 -19.09 29.66 -35.17
CA GLN A 269 -17.65 29.46 -35.34
C GLN A 269 -16.84 30.67 -34.86
N ALA A 270 -17.36 31.89 -35.02
CA ALA A 270 -16.74 33.10 -34.49
C ALA A 270 -16.75 33.16 -32.94
N GLN A 271 -17.77 32.59 -32.29
CA GLN A 271 -17.93 32.59 -30.84
C GLN A 271 -17.32 31.35 -30.15
N ALA A 272 -17.09 30.27 -30.88
CA ALA A 272 -16.55 29.01 -30.35
C ALA A 272 -15.24 29.19 -29.53
N PRO A 273 -14.28 30.04 -29.94
CA PRO A 273 -13.08 30.28 -29.12
C PRO A 273 -13.40 30.82 -27.72
N MET A 274 -14.35 31.76 -27.61
CA MET A 274 -14.77 32.34 -26.33
C MET A 274 -15.48 31.30 -25.45
N ILE A 275 -16.31 30.43 -26.05
CA ILE A 275 -16.97 29.33 -25.33
C ILE A 275 -15.91 28.37 -24.78
N LEU A 276 -14.92 27.98 -25.60
CA LEU A 276 -13.84 27.08 -25.18
C LEU A 276 -12.96 27.70 -24.09
N GLU A 277 -12.74 29.01 -24.12
CA GLU A 277 -12.03 29.73 -23.05
C GLU A 277 -12.80 29.65 -21.72
N LYS A 278 -14.12 29.89 -21.74
CA LYS A 278 -14.96 29.75 -20.53
C LYS A 278 -15.01 28.32 -20.00
N VAL A 279 -15.09 27.33 -20.89
CA VAL A 279 -15.03 25.90 -20.51
C VAL A 279 -13.68 25.57 -19.87
N ARG A 280 -12.58 26.05 -20.46
CA ARG A 280 -11.22 25.88 -19.93
C ARG A 280 -11.09 26.49 -18.53
N GLY A 281 -11.53 27.74 -18.35
CA GLY A 281 -11.52 28.40 -17.05
C GLY A 281 -12.33 27.62 -16.01
N SER A 282 -13.52 27.16 -16.37
CA SER A 282 -14.38 26.36 -15.48
C SER A 282 -13.74 25.03 -15.07
N ILE A 283 -13.08 24.33 -16.01
CA ILE A 283 -12.34 23.09 -15.71
C ILE A 283 -11.13 23.39 -14.81
N GLY A 284 -10.40 24.47 -15.09
CA GLY A 284 -9.29 24.92 -14.26
C GLY A 284 -9.72 25.22 -12.83
N ASP A 285 -10.86 25.91 -12.66
CA ASP A 285 -11.42 26.25 -11.35
C ASP A 285 -11.94 25.02 -10.62
N PHE A 286 -12.63 24.11 -11.31
CA PHE A 286 -13.02 22.81 -10.77
C PHE A 286 -11.80 22.04 -10.25
N ALA A 287 -10.74 21.94 -11.06
CA ALA A 287 -9.51 21.25 -10.70
C ALA A 287 -8.81 21.91 -9.51
N ARG A 288 -8.79 23.25 -9.42
CA ARG A 288 -8.12 23.97 -8.33
C ARG A 288 -8.90 23.93 -7.01
N THR A 289 -10.23 23.98 -7.06
CA THR A 289 -11.06 24.23 -5.86
C THR A 289 -11.92 23.03 -5.46
N GLN A 290 -12.67 22.45 -6.41
CA GLN A 290 -13.67 21.44 -6.11
C GLN A 290 -13.06 20.04 -6.00
N LEU A 291 -12.13 19.70 -6.90
CA LEU A 291 -11.51 18.38 -6.92
C LEU A 291 -10.76 18.04 -5.61
N PRO A 292 -9.93 18.91 -5.02
CA PRO A 292 -9.30 18.63 -3.72
C PRO A 292 -10.34 18.39 -2.61
N ALA A 293 -11.42 19.19 -2.58
CA ALA A 293 -12.48 19.03 -1.60
C ALA A 293 -13.19 17.67 -1.74
N MET A 294 -13.51 17.27 -2.96
CA MET A 294 -14.11 15.96 -3.26
C MET A 294 -13.18 14.81 -2.87
N LEU A 295 -11.89 14.90 -3.21
CA LEU A 295 -10.90 13.88 -2.86
C LEU A 295 -10.76 13.75 -1.34
N ASN A 296 -10.71 14.86 -0.62
CA ASN A 296 -10.69 14.87 0.84
C ASN A 296 -11.94 14.24 1.45
N GLN A 297 -13.13 14.53 0.90
CA GLN A 297 -14.37 13.90 1.35
C GLN A 297 -14.36 12.40 1.11
N LYS A 298 -14.00 11.95 -0.09
CA LYS A 298 -13.91 10.52 -0.42
C LYS A 298 -12.86 9.82 0.43
N ALA A 299 -11.69 10.42 0.61
CA ALA A 299 -10.65 9.87 1.45
C ALA A 299 -11.11 9.71 2.91
N LYS A 300 -11.88 10.65 3.47
CA LYS A 300 -12.49 10.49 4.80
C LYS A 300 -13.46 9.31 4.87
N GLU A 301 -14.25 9.10 3.82
CA GLU A 301 -15.17 7.94 3.72
C GLU A 301 -14.38 6.61 3.69
N PHE A 302 -13.27 6.54 2.96
CA PHE A 302 -12.49 5.31 2.78
C PHE A 302 -11.42 5.04 3.87
N LEU A 303 -10.84 6.09 4.45
CA LEU A 303 -9.70 6.00 5.39
C LEU A 303 -10.08 6.23 6.85
N GLY A 304 -11.37 6.40 7.17
CA GLY A 304 -11.86 6.72 8.51
C GLY A 304 -11.66 5.66 9.61
N GLY A 305 -10.97 4.54 9.32
CA GLY A 305 -10.71 3.44 10.25
C GLY A 305 -9.25 3.30 10.67
N SER A 306 -8.99 2.51 11.71
CA SER A 306 -7.63 2.07 12.04
C SER A 306 -7.11 1.15 10.93
N LEU A 307 -5.93 1.43 10.39
CA LEU A 307 -5.24 0.52 9.48
C LEU A 307 -4.62 -0.62 10.31
N GLU A 308 -5.48 -1.58 10.67
CA GLU A 308 -5.10 -2.78 11.39
C GLU A 308 -5.41 -4.01 10.54
N GLN A 309 -4.42 -4.89 10.40
CA GLN A 309 -4.62 -6.21 9.83
C GLN A 309 -4.44 -7.25 10.93
N VAL A 310 -5.43 -8.12 11.12
CA VAL A 310 -5.39 -9.21 12.09
C VAL A 310 -5.52 -10.54 11.37
N GLN A 311 -4.65 -11.49 11.67
CA GLN A 311 -4.66 -12.79 11.02
C GLN A 311 -4.33 -13.93 11.98
N ASP A 312 -4.61 -15.16 11.52
CA ASP A 312 -4.46 -16.39 12.29
C ASP A 312 -3.14 -17.09 11.97
N MET A 313 -2.32 -17.31 12.98
CA MET A 313 -1.01 -17.95 12.86
C MET A 313 -0.98 -19.26 13.63
N ALA A 314 -0.69 -20.37 12.94
CA ALA A 314 -0.44 -21.64 13.61
C ALA A 314 0.75 -21.52 14.56
N ALA A 315 0.65 -22.11 15.76
CA ALA A 315 1.73 -22.04 16.72
C ALA A 315 2.92 -22.87 16.24
N PRO A 316 4.17 -22.34 16.24
CA PRO A 316 5.32 -23.15 15.90
C PRO A 316 5.45 -24.39 16.80
N GLY A 317 5.95 -25.49 16.25
CA GLY A 317 6.05 -26.78 16.95
C GLY A 317 4.71 -27.47 17.24
N GLN A 318 3.60 -26.97 16.70
CA GLN A 318 2.29 -27.60 16.84
C GLN A 318 2.25 -28.94 16.08
N GLU A 319 1.89 -30.02 16.77
CA GLU A 319 1.72 -31.34 16.16
C GLU A 319 0.50 -31.37 15.21
N PRO A 320 0.49 -32.19 14.15
CA PRO A 320 -0.62 -32.24 13.18
C PRO A 320 -1.99 -32.58 13.78
N THR A 321 -2.02 -33.22 14.96
CA THR A 321 -3.23 -33.63 15.67
C THR A 321 -3.73 -32.60 16.70
N ASP A 322 -3.00 -31.49 16.88
CA ASP A 322 -3.36 -30.46 17.86
C ASP A 322 -4.50 -29.57 17.35
N THR A 323 -5.61 -29.56 18.08
CA THR A 323 -6.86 -28.84 17.75
C THR A 323 -6.97 -27.46 18.40
N ARG A 324 -5.94 -27.00 19.13
CA ARG A 324 -5.96 -25.67 19.77
C ARG A 324 -6.05 -24.56 18.72
N PRO A 325 -6.74 -23.44 19.03
CA PRO A 325 -6.91 -22.34 18.09
C PRO A 325 -5.56 -21.73 17.69
N ALA A 326 -5.47 -21.17 16.50
CA ALA A 326 -4.31 -20.42 16.06
C ALA A 326 -4.03 -19.21 16.98
N PHE A 327 -2.77 -18.76 17.03
CA PHE A 327 -2.44 -17.44 17.56
C PHE A 327 -3.11 -16.37 16.71
N LYS A 328 -3.45 -15.26 17.35
CA LYS A 328 -3.89 -14.05 16.64
C LYS A 328 -2.71 -13.10 16.60
N TRP A 329 -2.32 -12.65 15.42
CA TRP A 329 -1.31 -11.61 15.31
C TRP A 329 -1.85 -10.47 14.48
N GLY A 330 -1.36 -9.26 14.76
CA GLY A 330 -1.77 -8.10 14.03
C GLY A 330 -0.64 -7.09 13.79
N LEU A 331 -0.86 -6.29 12.76
CA LEU A 331 -0.02 -5.17 12.36
C LEU A 331 -0.86 -3.89 12.41
N GLN A 332 -0.31 -2.85 13.00
CA GLN A 332 -0.91 -1.52 13.03
C GLN A 332 0.12 -0.48 12.59
N LEU A 333 -0.30 0.43 11.71
CA LEU A 333 0.52 1.59 11.36
C LEU A 333 0.81 2.43 12.61
N GLN A 334 2.09 2.66 12.90
CA GLN A 334 2.53 3.45 14.04
C GLN A 334 3.14 4.78 13.61
N ASN A 335 3.83 4.82 12.48
CA ASN A 335 4.44 6.04 11.99
C ASN A 335 4.64 5.96 10.48
N LEU A 336 4.54 7.11 9.83
CA LEU A 336 4.87 7.32 8.44
C LEU A 336 5.78 8.55 8.39
N ASN A 337 6.96 8.41 7.78
CA ASN A 337 7.92 9.51 7.73
C ASN A 337 8.72 9.49 6.42
N LEU A 338 8.57 10.55 5.65
CA LEU A 338 9.34 10.83 4.45
C LEU A 338 10.53 11.74 4.78
N LYS A 339 11.73 11.26 4.44
CA LYS A 339 12.97 12.05 4.32
C LYS A 339 13.62 11.62 3.00
N LYS A 340 14.92 11.36 3.00
CA LYS A 340 15.62 10.63 1.92
C LYS A 340 14.98 9.28 1.54
N SER A 341 14.27 8.65 2.47
CA SER A 341 13.52 7.40 2.23
C SER A 341 12.13 7.52 2.86
N LEU A 342 11.16 6.80 2.30
CA LEU A 342 9.84 6.64 2.94
C LEU A 342 9.94 5.52 3.96
N ASN A 343 9.74 5.85 5.24
CA ASN A 343 9.78 4.89 6.34
C ASN A 343 8.37 4.67 6.89
N VAL A 344 7.97 3.41 6.96
CA VAL A 344 6.70 2.96 7.53
C VAL A 344 7.03 2.13 8.76
N ASP A 345 6.72 2.64 9.94
CA ASP A 345 6.86 1.90 11.19
C ASP A 345 5.54 1.25 11.55
N LEU A 346 5.59 -0.05 11.87
CA LEU A 346 4.45 -0.84 12.25
C LEU A 346 4.64 -1.34 13.68
N THR A 347 3.62 -1.11 14.50
CA THR A 347 3.43 -1.83 15.76
C THR A 347 2.85 -3.20 15.46
N THR A 348 3.27 -4.21 16.22
CA THR A 348 2.75 -5.57 16.07
C THR A 348 2.26 -6.11 17.41
N TYR A 349 1.42 -7.14 17.37
CA TYR A 349 1.13 -7.95 18.55
C TYR A 349 0.95 -9.40 18.14
N VAL A 350 1.17 -10.31 19.08
CA VAL A 350 0.84 -11.73 18.94
C VAL A 350 0.22 -12.18 20.25
N GLU A 351 -1.00 -12.67 20.16
CA GLU A 351 -1.78 -13.15 21.30
C GLU A 351 -2.17 -14.61 21.11
N ASP A 352 -2.19 -15.31 22.24
CA ASP A 352 -2.71 -16.65 22.34
C ASP A 352 -4.16 -16.59 22.88
N PRO A 353 -5.17 -17.01 22.12
CA PRO A 353 -6.55 -17.09 22.61
C PRO A 353 -6.72 -17.97 23.86
N VAL A 354 -5.83 -18.94 24.06
CA VAL A 354 -5.82 -19.86 25.22
C VAL A 354 -5.11 -19.23 26.42
N ASN A 355 -4.13 -18.36 26.19
CA ASN A 355 -3.28 -17.74 27.23
C ASN A 355 -3.32 -16.20 27.16
N SER A 356 -4.51 -15.62 27.22
CA SER A 356 -4.75 -14.18 26.99
C SER A 356 -4.10 -13.20 27.99
N ARG A 357 -3.54 -13.71 29.10
CA ARG A 357 -2.80 -12.92 30.11
C ARG A 357 -1.29 -12.96 29.93
N SER A 358 -0.79 -13.81 29.03
CA SER A 358 0.63 -13.87 28.73
C SER A 358 1.05 -12.55 28.11
N ALA A 359 2.05 -11.88 28.67
CA ALA A 359 2.58 -10.62 28.16
C ALA A 359 3.99 -10.83 27.58
N PRO A 360 4.40 -10.04 26.56
CA PRO A 360 5.76 -10.06 26.04
C PRO A 360 6.77 -9.63 27.11
N VAL A 361 7.88 -10.36 27.20
CA VAL A 361 8.97 -10.03 28.12
C VAL A 361 9.84 -8.93 27.53
N LYS A 362 9.93 -7.78 28.21
CA LYS A 362 10.64 -6.58 27.71
C LYS A 362 12.11 -6.82 27.36
N SER A 363 12.83 -7.65 28.12
CA SER A 363 14.25 -7.95 27.87
C SER A 363 14.49 -8.75 26.58
N HIS A 364 13.44 -9.32 25.98
CA HIS A 364 13.52 -10.07 24.73
C HIS A 364 13.44 -9.18 23.48
N ALA A 365 13.21 -7.88 23.65
CA ALA A 365 13.13 -6.92 22.56
C ALA A 365 14.51 -6.45 22.06
N SER A 366 14.54 -5.84 20.88
CA SER A 366 15.76 -5.19 20.37
C SER A 366 16.30 -4.12 21.32
N ARG A 367 17.60 -3.84 21.21
CA ARG A 367 18.35 -2.91 22.07
C ARG A 367 18.34 -1.47 21.55
N GLY A 368 17.69 -1.22 20.41
CA GLY A 368 17.68 0.06 19.73
C GLY A 368 16.99 -0.02 18.37
N ALA A 369 17.02 1.08 17.62
CA ALA A 369 16.44 1.14 16.28
C ALA A 369 17.22 0.27 15.27
N PRO A 370 16.54 -0.23 14.21
CA PRO A 370 17.21 -0.99 13.16
C PRO A 370 18.19 -0.13 12.36
N THR A 371 19.27 -0.76 11.91
CA THR A 371 20.34 -0.09 11.14
C THR A 371 20.42 -0.60 9.70
N PHE A 372 19.95 0.20 8.74
CA PHE A 372 19.94 -0.15 7.31
C PHE A 372 21.25 0.15 6.56
N ASN A 373 22.38 0.37 7.26
CA ASN A 373 23.61 0.90 6.67
C ASN A 373 24.55 -0.16 6.08
N ALA A 374 24.23 -1.46 6.19
CA ALA A 374 25.10 -2.53 5.70
C ALA A 374 25.07 -2.70 4.18
N VAL A 375 24.06 -2.13 3.52
CA VAL A 375 23.95 -2.03 2.06
C VAL A 375 23.58 -0.58 1.76
N ALA A 376 24.24 0.01 0.76
CA ALA A 376 23.93 1.38 0.33
C ALA A 376 22.54 1.44 -0.33
N GLN A 377 21.80 2.54 -0.12
CA GLN A 377 20.38 2.66 -0.50
C GLN A 377 20.12 2.57 -2.01
N GLU A 378 21.13 2.84 -2.83
CA GLU A 378 21.11 2.69 -4.29
C GLU A 378 21.09 1.22 -4.74
N ASN A 379 21.43 0.28 -3.85
CA ASN A 379 21.59 -1.13 -4.18
C ASN A 379 20.38 -2.01 -3.81
N TYR A 380 19.32 -1.43 -3.25
CA TYR A 380 18.07 -2.13 -2.95
C TYR A 380 16.86 -1.20 -3.03
N ASP A 381 15.67 -1.76 -3.22
CA ASP A 381 14.43 -0.99 -3.35
C ASP A 381 13.69 -0.86 -2.00
N ILE A 382 13.66 -1.94 -1.21
CA ILE A 382 12.98 -1.99 0.09
C ILE A 382 13.91 -2.60 1.16
N GLY A 383 14.05 -1.93 2.29
CA GLY A 383 14.60 -2.50 3.52
C GLY A 383 13.47 -2.91 4.45
N LEU A 384 13.38 -4.18 4.81
CA LEU A 384 12.43 -4.71 5.79
C LEU A 384 13.18 -5.11 7.06
N SER A 385 12.75 -4.60 8.20
CA SER A 385 13.29 -4.95 9.51
C SER A 385 12.20 -5.60 10.35
N VAL A 386 12.57 -6.69 11.04
CA VAL A 386 11.74 -7.40 12.01
C VAL A 386 12.48 -7.47 13.34
N ASP A 387 11.89 -6.92 14.38
CA ASP A 387 12.44 -6.96 15.74
C ASP A 387 12.39 -8.40 16.28
N ARG A 388 13.48 -8.85 16.91
CA ARG A 388 13.52 -10.11 17.63
C ARG A 388 12.43 -10.25 18.71
N ALA A 389 11.89 -9.14 19.23
CA ALA A 389 10.75 -9.13 20.16
C ALA A 389 9.58 -9.94 19.59
N LEU A 390 9.27 -9.72 18.30
CA LEU A 390 8.18 -10.41 17.62
C LEU A 390 8.45 -11.90 17.54
N ILE A 391 9.65 -12.29 17.10
CA ILE A 391 10.02 -13.71 16.97
C ILE A 391 10.03 -14.39 18.36
N ASN A 392 10.63 -13.75 19.35
CA ASN A 392 10.70 -14.23 20.72
C ASN A 392 9.32 -14.33 21.37
N ARG A 393 8.39 -13.43 21.05
CA ARG A 393 7.00 -13.50 21.51
C ARG A 393 6.29 -14.73 20.95
N VAL A 394 6.49 -15.05 19.68
CA VAL A 394 5.95 -16.28 19.08
C VAL A 394 6.53 -17.53 19.76
N LEU A 395 7.85 -17.56 19.98
CA LEU A 395 8.51 -18.67 20.67
C LEU A 395 8.05 -18.82 22.12
N GLN A 396 7.83 -17.70 22.82
CA GLN A 396 7.28 -17.67 24.18
C GLN A 396 5.90 -18.32 24.24
N LEU A 397 4.96 -17.86 23.40
CA LEU A 397 3.61 -18.41 23.39
C LEU A 397 3.59 -19.90 22.99
N ALA A 398 4.41 -20.30 22.03
CA ALA A 398 4.53 -21.70 21.63
C ALA A 398 5.12 -22.57 22.76
N PHE A 399 6.10 -22.05 23.51
CA PHE A 399 6.63 -22.72 24.69
C PHE A 399 5.60 -22.83 25.82
N GLU A 400 4.81 -21.78 26.08
CA GLU A 400 3.73 -21.78 27.07
C GLU A 400 2.64 -22.81 26.71
N ARG A 401 2.43 -23.04 25.40
CA ARG A 401 1.61 -24.14 24.87
C ARG A 401 2.29 -25.51 24.93
N ARG A 402 3.52 -25.62 25.43
CA ARG A 402 4.31 -26.87 25.49
C ARG A 402 4.62 -27.47 24.12
N ASN A 403 4.55 -26.69 23.04
CA ASN A 403 4.87 -27.16 21.69
C ASN A 403 6.34 -27.57 21.54
N PHE A 404 7.19 -27.09 22.42
CA PHE A 404 8.63 -27.36 22.42
C PHE A 404 9.08 -28.25 23.58
N GLU A 405 8.15 -28.87 24.31
CA GLU A 405 8.48 -29.69 25.50
C GLU A 405 9.34 -30.91 25.12
N GLN A 406 9.26 -31.39 23.88
CA GLN A 406 10.10 -32.46 23.34
C GLN A 406 10.49 -32.16 21.88
N ILE A 407 11.74 -31.76 21.66
CA ILE A 407 12.29 -31.64 20.30
C ILE A 407 12.97 -32.96 19.94
N LYS A 408 12.37 -33.72 19.03
CA LYS A 408 12.98 -34.92 18.45
C LYS A 408 14.07 -34.50 17.46
N GLN A 409 15.30 -34.96 17.70
CA GLN A 409 16.43 -34.76 16.80
C GLN A 409 16.45 -35.85 15.71
N SER A 410 17.22 -35.61 14.66
CA SER A 410 17.36 -36.55 13.53
C SER A 410 17.98 -37.91 13.93
N ASP A 411 18.75 -37.95 15.02
CA ASP A 411 19.34 -39.15 15.61
C ASP A 411 18.38 -39.95 16.53
N GLY A 412 17.13 -39.50 16.64
CA GLY A 412 16.10 -40.12 17.50
C GLY A 412 16.17 -39.70 18.97
N SER A 413 17.13 -38.87 19.37
CA SER A 413 17.18 -38.32 20.72
C SER A 413 16.13 -37.22 20.92
N VAL A 414 15.74 -37.00 22.18
CA VAL A 414 14.72 -36.00 22.54
C VAL A 414 15.38 -34.95 23.43
N LEU A 415 15.40 -33.71 22.95
CA LEU A 415 15.77 -32.55 23.74
C LEU A 415 14.53 -32.01 24.44
N LYS A 416 14.54 -32.05 25.77
CA LYS A 416 13.47 -31.46 26.59
C LYS A 416 13.86 -30.03 26.95
N LEU A 417 13.16 -29.05 26.38
CA LEU A 417 13.35 -27.65 26.74
C LEU A 417 12.66 -27.33 28.06
N VAL A 418 13.37 -26.67 28.97
CA VAL A 418 12.85 -26.27 30.28
C VAL A 418 12.64 -24.77 30.42
N ALA A 419 13.04 -23.99 29.40
CA ALA A 419 12.75 -22.57 29.28
C ALA A 419 12.45 -22.20 27.82
N THR A 420 11.77 -21.06 27.63
CA THR A 420 11.49 -20.50 26.31
C THR A 420 12.78 -20.28 25.52
N PRO A 421 12.89 -20.79 24.29
CA PRO A 421 14.05 -20.51 23.44
C PRO A 421 14.02 -19.04 22.99
N LEU A 422 15.20 -18.39 22.97
CA LEU A 422 15.31 -16.96 22.63
C LEU A 422 16.30 -16.73 21.49
N ILE A 423 15.90 -15.93 20.51
CA ILE A 423 16.75 -15.46 19.43
C ILE A 423 17.45 -14.15 19.83
N ASP A 424 18.77 -14.11 19.64
CA ASP A 424 19.63 -12.93 19.79
C ASP A 424 20.61 -12.81 18.61
N TYR A 425 21.24 -11.65 18.50
CA TYR A 425 22.34 -11.39 17.58
C TYR A 425 23.58 -12.19 17.97
N VAL A 426 24.29 -12.68 16.95
CA VAL A 426 25.65 -13.20 17.06
C VAL A 426 26.49 -12.65 15.92
N LYS A 427 27.77 -12.38 16.19
CA LYS A 427 28.72 -12.10 15.12
C LYS A 427 28.90 -13.36 14.27
N THR A 428 29.12 -13.17 12.97
CA THR A 428 29.48 -14.27 12.08
C THR A 428 30.66 -15.06 12.67
N PRO A 429 30.57 -16.40 12.77
CA PRO A 429 31.69 -17.23 13.21
C PRO A 429 32.94 -17.00 12.36
N ALA A 430 34.11 -16.96 13.00
CA ALA A 430 35.37 -16.69 12.32
C ALA A 430 35.66 -17.76 11.23
N GLY A 431 36.15 -17.31 10.07
CA GLY A 431 36.49 -18.20 8.95
C GLY A 431 35.31 -18.71 8.12
N VAL A 432 34.07 -18.31 8.43
CA VAL A 432 32.88 -18.72 7.68
C VAL A 432 32.48 -17.65 6.67
N ALA A 433 32.45 -18.03 5.39
CA ALA A 433 31.89 -17.18 4.33
C ALA A 433 30.36 -17.21 4.39
N VAL A 434 29.73 -16.02 4.47
CA VAL A 434 28.28 -15.87 4.54
C VAL A 434 27.76 -15.45 3.17
N LYS A 435 26.82 -16.22 2.63
CA LYS A 435 26.12 -15.85 1.39
C LYS A 435 25.17 -14.68 1.66
N PRO A 436 24.84 -13.85 0.66
CA PRO A 436 23.89 -12.75 0.84
C PRO A 436 22.53 -13.20 1.38
N THR A 437 22.08 -14.42 1.03
CA THR A 437 20.81 -15.01 1.45
C THR A 437 20.86 -15.72 2.82
N GLU A 438 21.95 -15.52 3.58
CA GLU A 438 22.19 -16.19 4.85
C GLU A 438 22.59 -15.19 5.94
N THR A 439 22.19 -15.46 7.19
CA THR A 439 22.72 -14.77 8.36
C THR A 439 22.81 -15.69 9.56
N PHE A 440 23.51 -15.28 10.61
CA PHE A 440 23.65 -16.05 11.84
C PHE A 440 22.82 -15.43 12.95
N VAL A 441 22.19 -16.31 13.73
CA VAL A 441 21.46 -15.96 14.94
C VAL A 441 21.91 -16.87 16.09
N LYS A 442 21.75 -16.34 17.29
CA LYS A 442 21.98 -17.04 18.54
C LYS A 442 20.65 -17.54 19.06
N LEU A 443 20.51 -18.84 19.28
CA LEU A 443 19.34 -19.44 19.90
C LEU A 443 19.72 -19.89 21.31
N ARG A 444 19.32 -19.13 22.32
CA ARG A 444 19.49 -19.51 23.72
C ARG A 444 18.50 -20.60 24.08
N VAL A 445 19.00 -21.70 24.62
CA VAL A 445 18.19 -22.84 25.05
C VAL A 445 18.57 -23.29 26.45
N SER A 446 17.58 -23.76 27.19
CA SER A 446 17.75 -24.44 28.46
C SER A 446 17.23 -25.86 28.31
N VAL A 447 18.10 -26.85 28.41
CA VAL A 447 17.75 -28.25 28.17
C VAL A 447 17.94 -29.11 29.40
N GLU A 448 17.00 -30.03 29.61
CA GLU A 448 17.13 -31.09 30.60
C GLU A 448 17.94 -32.24 30.02
N ILE A 449 18.98 -32.68 30.74
CA ILE A 449 19.86 -33.77 30.33
C ILE A 449 19.96 -34.77 31.48
N GLN A 450 20.02 -36.06 31.16
CA GLN A 450 20.32 -37.13 32.11
C GLN A 450 21.76 -37.61 31.88
N PRO A 451 22.76 -37.05 32.59
CA PRO A 451 24.14 -37.42 32.36
C PRO A 451 24.43 -38.79 32.97
N GLY A 452 25.07 -39.69 32.22
CA GLY A 452 25.58 -40.98 32.70
C GLY A 452 26.83 -40.86 33.59
N SER A 453 26.95 -39.82 34.42
CA SER A 453 28.16 -39.47 35.16
C SER A 453 27.92 -39.41 36.67
N MET A 454 28.80 -40.03 37.46
CA MET A 454 28.77 -39.98 38.94
C MET A 454 29.08 -38.58 39.52
N PHE A 455 29.64 -37.68 38.71
CA PHE A 455 30.00 -36.31 39.12
C PHE A 455 28.85 -35.31 38.97
N LEU A 456 27.76 -35.72 38.34
CA LEU A 456 26.56 -34.93 38.11
C LEU A 456 25.37 -35.61 38.77
N LYS A 457 24.33 -34.84 39.08
CA LYS A 457 23.04 -35.43 39.49
C LYS A 457 22.40 -36.17 38.32
N LYS A 458 21.49 -37.10 38.64
CA LYS A 458 20.75 -37.91 37.67
C LYS A 458 20.07 -37.09 36.57
N THR A 459 19.59 -35.90 36.91
CA THR A 459 19.01 -34.93 35.97
C THR A 459 19.65 -33.58 36.20
N ILE A 460 20.10 -32.93 35.13
CA ILE A 460 20.69 -31.60 35.14
C ILE A 460 19.98 -30.69 34.15
N VAL A 461 20.05 -29.39 34.39
CA VAL A 461 19.67 -28.38 33.40
C VAL A 461 20.94 -27.68 32.95
N VAL A 462 21.11 -27.59 31.64
CA VAL A 462 22.23 -26.87 31.03
C VAL A 462 21.65 -25.76 30.17
N ASP A 463 22.12 -24.55 30.42
CA ASP A 463 21.85 -23.40 29.56
C ASP A 463 23.03 -23.23 28.62
N PHE A 464 22.76 -23.12 27.33
CA PHE A 464 23.77 -22.78 26.34
C PHE A 464 23.11 -22.14 25.14
N ASP A 465 23.94 -21.51 24.32
CA ASP A 465 23.50 -20.87 23.12
C ASP A 465 23.91 -21.69 21.89
N ILE A 466 22.94 -21.94 21.01
CA ILE A 466 23.15 -22.56 19.71
C ILE A 466 23.39 -21.44 18.71
N ILE A 467 24.46 -21.54 17.93
CA ILE A 467 24.67 -20.72 16.75
C ILE A 467 23.93 -21.41 15.60
N ALA A 468 22.94 -20.71 15.06
CA ALA A 468 22.14 -21.18 13.93
C ALA A 468 22.27 -20.21 12.76
N LYS A 469 22.12 -20.75 11.56
CA LYS A 469 22.09 -19.99 10.30
C LYS A 469 20.65 -19.85 9.84
N LEU A 470 20.18 -18.63 9.64
CA LEU A 470 18.97 -18.34 8.89
C LEU A 470 19.32 -18.28 7.41
N ARG A 471 18.75 -19.16 6.59
CA ARG A 471 19.01 -19.25 5.14
C ARG A 471 17.71 -19.14 4.36
N GLN A 472 17.70 -18.38 3.27
CA GLN A 472 16.56 -18.38 2.36
C GLN A 472 16.31 -19.76 1.73
N LEU A 473 15.05 -20.20 1.74
CA LEU A 473 14.60 -21.40 1.03
C LEU A 473 14.84 -21.27 -0.47
N SER A 474 15.11 -22.40 -1.14
CA SER A 474 15.41 -22.44 -2.58
C SER A 474 14.24 -21.96 -3.45
N ASP A 475 13.01 -22.11 -2.97
CA ASP A 475 11.79 -21.63 -3.61
C ASP A 475 11.48 -20.14 -3.31
N LYS A 476 12.37 -19.47 -2.56
CA LYS A 476 12.27 -18.06 -2.12
C LYS A 476 11.06 -17.73 -1.25
N THR A 477 10.31 -18.72 -0.79
CA THR A 477 9.07 -18.51 -0.02
C THR A 477 9.32 -18.09 1.43
N GLY A 478 10.54 -18.31 1.91
CA GLY A 478 10.88 -18.10 3.32
C GLY A 478 12.37 -18.23 3.62
N MET A 479 12.66 -18.22 4.90
CA MET A 479 13.93 -18.47 5.54
C MET A 479 13.78 -19.72 6.42
N GLN A 480 14.77 -20.59 6.42
CA GLN A 480 14.86 -21.75 7.28
C GLN A 480 16.02 -21.59 8.27
N MET A 481 15.84 -22.12 9.47
CA MET A 481 16.89 -22.14 10.49
C MET A 481 17.65 -23.46 10.43
N LEU A 482 18.96 -23.38 10.23
CA LEU A 482 19.89 -24.50 10.15
C LEU A 482 20.82 -24.45 11.35
N LEU A 483 20.98 -25.55 12.06
CA LEU A 483 21.91 -25.66 13.18
C LEU A 483 23.35 -25.60 12.63
N HIS A 484 24.23 -24.83 13.28
CA HIS A 484 25.63 -24.73 12.86
C HIS A 484 26.59 -25.25 13.93
N SER A 485 26.50 -24.73 15.16
CA SER A 485 27.39 -25.11 16.25
C SER A 485 26.82 -24.72 17.61
N ILE A 486 27.39 -25.22 18.70
CA ILE A 486 27.10 -24.75 20.06
C ILE A 486 28.20 -23.76 20.49
N ASP A 487 27.81 -22.62 21.04
CA ASP A 487 28.70 -21.67 21.70
C ASP A 487 29.08 -22.22 23.08
N THR A 488 30.18 -22.96 23.18
CA THR A 488 30.57 -23.64 24.42
C THR A 488 30.97 -22.69 25.56
N ASP A 489 31.28 -21.44 25.23
CA ASP A 489 31.64 -20.42 26.22
C ASP A 489 30.38 -19.81 26.87
N SER A 490 29.23 -19.93 26.21
CA SER A 490 27.93 -19.58 26.78
C SER A 490 27.36 -20.60 27.77
N LEU A 491 28.02 -21.76 27.92
CA LEU A 491 27.52 -22.83 28.78
C LEU A 491 27.45 -22.39 30.24
N TYR A 492 26.25 -22.49 30.81
CA TYR A 492 26.00 -22.34 32.23
C TYR A 492 25.38 -23.61 32.81
N LEU A 493 26.00 -24.11 33.88
CA LEU A 493 25.52 -25.24 34.69
C LEU A 493 25.54 -24.80 36.15
N ASP A 494 24.36 -24.75 36.77
CA ASP A 494 24.20 -24.42 38.18
C ASP A 494 24.88 -25.47 39.07
N ASP A 495 25.62 -25.01 40.08
CA ASP A 495 26.34 -25.84 41.04
C ASP A 495 25.43 -26.82 41.79
N LYS A 496 24.13 -26.55 41.90
CA LYS A 496 23.16 -27.48 42.50
C LYS A 496 23.05 -28.81 41.77
N TYR A 497 23.47 -28.87 40.50
CA TYR A 497 23.45 -30.08 39.67
C TYR A 497 24.75 -30.89 39.76
N ILE A 498 25.78 -30.36 40.41
CA ILE A 498 27.05 -31.06 40.63
C ILE A 498 26.93 -31.94 41.89
N SER A 499 27.32 -33.21 41.78
CA SER A 499 27.27 -34.15 42.90
C SER A 499 28.29 -33.79 43.99
N VAL A 500 28.20 -34.39 45.18
CA VAL A 500 29.17 -34.15 46.26
C VAL A 500 30.59 -34.47 45.81
N ALA A 501 30.78 -35.58 45.07
CA ALA A 501 32.06 -35.93 44.46
C ALA A 501 32.49 -34.96 43.35
N GLY A 502 31.54 -34.47 42.55
CA GLY A 502 31.80 -33.49 41.48
C GLY A 502 32.22 -32.10 42.00
N LYS A 503 31.82 -31.72 43.22
CA LYS A 503 32.16 -30.41 43.82
C LYS A 503 33.67 -30.24 44.04
N LEU A 504 34.43 -31.33 44.16
CA LEU A 504 35.90 -31.29 44.27
C LEU A 504 36.58 -31.04 42.90
N PHE A 505 35.85 -31.24 41.79
CA PHE A 505 36.38 -31.16 40.43
C PHE A 505 35.48 -30.31 39.51
N LYS A 506 34.83 -29.26 40.05
CA LYS A 506 33.84 -28.44 39.31
C LYS A 506 34.34 -27.99 37.93
N GLY A 507 35.59 -27.55 37.84
CA GLY A 507 36.20 -27.15 36.56
C GLY A 507 36.23 -28.29 35.54
N LYS A 508 36.72 -29.48 35.94
CA LYS A 508 36.76 -30.66 35.06
C LYS A 508 35.37 -31.16 34.67
N VAL A 509 34.40 -31.07 35.59
CA VAL A 509 33.00 -31.43 35.31
C VAL A 509 32.42 -30.51 34.24
N ARG A 510 32.61 -29.19 34.36
CA ARG A 510 32.13 -28.22 33.37
C ARG A 510 32.83 -28.38 32.02
N GLU A 511 34.14 -28.58 31.99
CA GLU A 511 34.88 -28.86 30.75
C GLU A 511 34.41 -30.17 30.09
N GLY A 512 34.16 -31.22 30.87
CA GLY A 512 33.60 -32.47 30.34
C GLY A 512 32.21 -32.30 29.71
N VAL A 513 31.35 -31.44 30.28
CA VAL A 513 30.05 -31.11 29.67
C VAL A 513 30.24 -30.31 28.37
N LYS A 514 31.20 -29.36 28.33
CA LYS A 514 31.52 -28.63 27.10
C LYS A 514 32.01 -29.57 26.00
N ASP A 515 32.90 -30.51 26.33
CA ASP A 515 33.41 -31.49 25.37
C ASP A 515 32.30 -32.38 24.79
N GLU A 516 31.33 -32.76 25.62
CA GLU A 516 30.18 -33.54 25.17
C GLU A 516 29.25 -32.73 24.24
N LEU A 517 28.99 -31.46 24.54
CA LEU A 517 28.24 -30.58 23.65
C LEU A 517 28.99 -30.31 22.33
N LYS A 518 30.32 -30.17 22.37
CA LYS A 518 31.15 -30.08 21.16
C LYS A 518 30.99 -31.33 20.30
N LYS A 519 31.05 -32.53 20.89
CA LYS A 519 30.83 -33.78 20.16
C LYS A 519 29.45 -33.85 19.51
N ARG A 520 28.40 -33.45 20.24
CA ARG A 520 27.02 -33.44 19.71
C ARG A 520 26.82 -32.49 18.54
N SER A 521 27.50 -31.34 18.57
CA SER A 521 27.40 -30.32 17.51
C SER A 521 28.44 -30.46 16.39
N ALA A 522 29.37 -31.42 16.49
CA ALA A 522 30.53 -31.53 15.60
C ALA A 522 30.17 -31.65 14.11
N ASN A 523 29.01 -32.25 13.81
CA ASN A 523 28.56 -32.49 12.44
C ASN A 523 27.52 -31.49 11.95
N TRP A 524 26.97 -30.61 12.79
CA TRP A 524 25.86 -29.72 12.41
C TRP A 524 26.22 -28.79 11.25
N ALA A 525 27.45 -28.27 11.24
CA ALA A 525 27.95 -27.42 10.17
C ALA A 525 27.99 -28.12 8.79
N THR A 526 28.10 -29.45 8.75
CA THR A 526 28.22 -30.24 7.51
C THR A 526 26.93 -30.97 7.13
N THR A 527 26.09 -31.34 8.10
CA THR A 527 24.83 -32.08 7.85
C THR A 527 23.65 -31.17 7.51
N GLU A 528 23.80 -29.85 7.67
CA GLU A 528 22.73 -28.86 7.46
C GLU A 528 21.42 -29.24 8.20
N GLU A 529 21.54 -29.66 9.46
CA GLU A 529 20.38 -30.07 10.26
C GLU A 529 19.41 -28.89 10.45
N SER A 530 18.24 -28.99 9.84
CA SER A 530 17.23 -27.94 9.86
C SER A 530 16.27 -28.08 11.02
N LEU A 531 15.97 -26.99 11.72
CA LEU A 531 14.84 -26.97 12.63
C LEU A 531 13.52 -26.93 11.82
N PRO A 532 12.52 -27.76 12.18
CA PRO A 532 11.22 -27.74 11.52
C PRO A 532 10.57 -26.35 11.58
N GLY A 533 10.05 -25.90 10.44
CA GLY A 533 9.45 -24.58 10.28
C GLY A 533 10.40 -23.57 9.58
N GLY A 534 9.84 -22.44 9.18
CA GLY A 534 10.57 -21.35 8.54
C GLY A 534 9.99 -19.99 8.93
N LEU A 535 10.77 -18.93 8.75
CA LEU A 535 10.26 -17.56 8.77
C LEU A 535 9.90 -17.20 7.32
N PRO A 536 8.63 -16.97 6.98
CA PRO A 536 8.26 -16.68 5.60
C PRO A 536 8.81 -15.34 5.13
N LEU A 537 8.80 -15.17 3.82
CA LEU A 537 9.07 -13.89 3.20
C LEU A 537 7.83 -13.40 2.46
N PRO A 538 7.57 -12.09 2.39
CA PRO A 538 6.63 -11.55 1.41
C PRO A 538 6.99 -12.09 0.02
N PRO A 539 6.14 -12.91 -0.63
CA PRO A 539 6.41 -13.26 -2.02
C PRO A 539 6.16 -12.06 -2.94
N GLN A 540 5.30 -11.12 -2.52
CA GLN A 540 4.94 -9.90 -3.23
C GLN A 540 4.37 -8.83 -2.30
N ILE A 541 4.50 -7.56 -2.68
CA ILE A 541 3.85 -6.40 -2.06
C ILE A 541 3.05 -5.69 -3.15
N LEU A 542 1.74 -5.50 -2.96
CA LEU A 542 0.84 -4.86 -3.95
C LEU A 542 0.91 -5.50 -5.35
N GLY A 543 1.05 -6.84 -5.42
CA GLY A 543 1.23 -7.57 -6.68
C GLY A 543 2.64 -7.51 -7.27
N ILE A 544 3.57 -6.75 -6.67
CA ILE A 544 4.97 -6.66 -7.08
C ILE A 544 5.76 -7.74 -6.36
N LYS A 545 6.31 -8.71 -7.10
CA LYS A 545 7.18 -9.76 -6.54
C LYS A 545 8.45 -9.14 -5.96
N LEU A 546 8.97 -9.72 -4.89
CA LEU A 546 10.20 -9.26 -4.23
C LEU A 546 11.29 -10.32 -4.30
N ASP A 547 12.52 -9.88 -4.55
CA ASP A 547 13.71 -10.71 -4.50
C ASP A 547 14.59 -10.26 -3.32
N ILE A 548 15.11 -11.22 -2.55
CA ILE A 548 16.09 -10.92 -1.52
C ILE A 548 17.45 -10.67 -2.17
N ASN A 549 17.97 -9.46 -1.94
CA ASN A 549 19.34 -9.11 -2.23
C ASN A 549 20.26 -9.57 -1.09
N ARG A 550 19.89 -9.26 0.16
CA ARG A 550 20.69 -9.59 1.34
C ARG A 550 19.83 -9.76 2.60
N VAL A 551 20.24 -10.67 3.49
CA VAL A 551 19.67 -10.81 4.84
C VAL A 551 20.77 -10.65 5.88
N MET A 552 20.47 -10.00 6.99
CA MET A 552 21.36 -9.94 8.14
C MET A 552 20.63 -9.75 9.46
N MET A 553 21.21 -10.24 10.55
CA MET A 553 20.85 -9.81 11.90
C MET A 553 21.73 -8.63 12.30
N ASP A 554 21.13 -7.48 12.64
CA ASP A 554 21.88 -6.32 13.10
C ASP A 554 22.26 -6.44 14.61
N PRO A 555 23.28 -5.71 15.09
CA PRO A 555 23.70 -5.79 16.49
C PRO A 555 22.65 -5.34 17.50
N ASN A 556 21.64 -4.59 17.07
CA ASN A 556 20.53 -4.15 17.92
C ASN A 556 19.49 -5.26 18.09
N GLY A 557 19.54 -6.32 17.28
CA GLY A 557 18.64 -7.47 17.38
C GLY A 557 17.51 -7.45 16.35
N HIS A 558 17.69 -6.78 15.22
CA HIS A 558 16.74 -6.77 14.11
C HIS A 558 17.18 -7.71 13.00
N LEU A 559 16.25 -8.54 12.52
CA LEU A 559 16.43 -9.23 11.25
C LEU A 559 16.12 -8.25 10.12
N ILE A 560 17.14 -7.88 9.36
CA ILE A 560 17.07 -6.95 8.24
C ILE A 560 17.15 -7.72 6.93
N MET A 561 16.21 -7.44 6.04
CA MET A 561 16.14 -7.97 4.69
C MET A 561 16.18 -6.80 3.70
N TYR A 562 17.14 -6.84 2.79
CA TYR A 562 17.26 -5.93 1.67
C TYR A 562 16.63 -6.59 0.45
N LEU A 563 15.61 -5.95 -0.09
CA LEU A 563 14.73 -6.48 -1.12
C LEU A 563 14.79 -5.61 -2.37
N ASP A 564 14.78 -6.25 -3.52
CA ASP A 564 14.59 -5.64 -4.82
C ASP A 564 13.18 -5.94 -5.33
N TYR A 565 12.57 -5.01 -6.05
CA TYR A 565 11.41 -5.37 -6.86
C TYR A 565 11.88 -6.35 -7.92
N ALA A 566 11.25 -7.52 -7.95
CA ALA A 566 11.56 -8.51 -8.96
C ALA A 566 11.39 -7.84 -10.32
N LYS A 567 12.36 -8.06 -11.21
CA LYS A 567 12.22 -7.72 -12.62
C LYS A 567 11.12 -8.63 -13.15
N THR A 568 9.86 -8.24 -12.97
CA THR A 568 8.74 -8.89 -13.64
C THR A 568 9.12 -8.92 -15.11
N GLY A 569 9.20 -10.14 -15.66
CA GLY A 569 9.24 -10.29 -17.10
C GLY A 569 8.09 -9.47 -17.62
N ALA A 570 8.41 -8.41 -18.36
CA ALA A 570 7.49 -7.86 -19.33
C ALA A 570 7.11 -9.06 -20.20
N ASN A 571 5.98 -9.68 -19.91
CA ASN A 571 5.32 -10.47 -20.93
C ASN A 571 5.03 -9.47 -22.04
N LYS A 572 5.78 -9.64 -23.12
CA LYS A 572 5.49 -9.03 -24.41
C LYS A 572 4.08 -9.38 -24.85
#